data_AF-A0A1S3NDG6-F1
#
_entry.id   AF-A0A1S3NDG6-F1
#
_cell.length_a   1.000
_cell.length_b   1.000
_cell.length_c   1.000
_cell.angle_alpha   90.00
_cell.angle_beta   90.00
_cell.angle_gamma   90.00
#
_symmetry.space_group_name_H-M   'P 1'
#
loop_
_entity.id
_entity.type
_entity.pdbx_description
1 polymer ?
#
loop_
_entity_poly.entity_id
_entity_poly.type
_entity_poly.pdbx_seq_one_letter_code
_entity_poly.pdbx_strand_id
1 'polypeptide(L)'
;MATDKTCFCCETGGQQLLEFKSAVSLFCSFSGSSLFYRWLNGNSEVTASNGIQLSDGNSTLTIVNVTRYNDGPFSCDAFNAVSTGTTEPLHLNISYGPDGVSFTVFNNRTMRYSNVTRQITISSGSVSVQLAINGKKCIQ
;
A
#
# COMPACT_ATOMS: atom_id res chain seq x y z
N MET A 1 -11.07 -32.43 2.34
CA MET A 1 -9.89 -31.61 1.98
C MET A 1 -10.41 -30.34 1.34
N ALA A 2 -9.85 -29.18 1.70
CA ALA A 2 -10.23 -27.92 1.06
C ALA A 2 -9.64 -27.89 -0.36
N THR A 3 -10.51 -27.82 -1.38
CA THR A 3 -10.13 -28.11 -2.78
C THR A 3 -10.19 -26.90 -3.70
N ASP A 4 -10.83 -25.81 -3.28
CA ASP A 4 -10.84 -24.53 -3.99
C ASP A 4 -10.20 -23.47 -3.09
N LYS A 5 -9.17 -22.78 -3.58
CA LYS A 5 -8.41 -21.77 -2.84
C LYS A 5 -8.40 -20.48 -3.63
N THR A 6 -9.27 -19.54 -3.27
CA THR A 6 -9.28 -18.26 -3.97
C THR A 6 -9.33 -17.10 -2.99
N CYS A 7 -8.38 -16.18 -3.12
CA CYS A 7 -8.41 -14.87 -2.49
C CYS A 7 -8.94 -13.86 -3.51
N PHE A 8 -9.98 -13.12 -3.15
CA PHE A 8 -10.55 -12.06 -3.97
C PHE A 8 -10.29 -10.72 -3.31
N CYS A 9 -9.77 -9.76 -4.07
CA CYS A 9 -9.73 -8.36 -3.67
C CYS A 9 -10.99 -7.69 -4.18
N CYS A 10 -11.85 -7.19 -3.29
CA CYS A 10 -12.88 -6.25 -3.73
C CYS A 10 -12.28 -4.85 -3.68
N GLU A 11 -11.87 -4.36 -4.86
CA GLU A 11 -11.68 -2.93 -5.02
C GLU A 11 -13.06 -2.26 -5.09
N THR A 12 -13.26 -1.20 -4.32
CA THR A 12 -14.40 -0.30 -4.53
C THR A 12 -14.17 0.50 -5.82
N GLY A 13 -14.32 -0.17 -6.97
CA GLY A 13 -14.03 0.36 -8.31
C GLY A 13 -12.53 0.29 -8.64
N GLY A 14 -12.18 -0.09 -9.89
CA GLY A 14 -10.82 -0.35 -10.41
C GLY A 14 -9.83 0.81 -10.32
N GLN A 15 -9.58 1.32 -9.12
CA GLN A 15 -8.89 2.55 -8.82
C GLN A 15 -7.74 2.25 -7.85
N GLN A 16 -6.56 2.71 -8.23
CA GLN A 16 -5.33 2.60 -7.47
C GLN A 16 -5.54 2.97 -5.98
N LEU A 17 -5.04 2.13 -5.06
CA LEU A 17 -5.11 2.40 -3.63
C LEU A 17 -4.24 3.61 -3.31
N LEU A 18 -4.83 4.67 -2.76
CA LEU A 18 -4.12 5.88 -2.38
C LEU A 18 -3.97 5.94 -0.86
N GLU A 19 -2.73 6.12 -0.42
CA GLU A 19 -2.37 6.21 0.99
C GLU A 19 -3.23 7.25 1.73
N PHE A 20 -3.73 6.87 2.91
CA PHE A 20 -4.64 7.61 3.80
C PHE A 20 -6.04 7.93 3.23
N LYS A 21 -6.36 7.50 2.01
CA LYS A 21 -7.67 7.79 1.38
C LYS A 21 -8.45 6.55 1.04
N SER A 22 -7.78 5.51 0.58
CA SER A 22 -8.43 4.28 0.14
C SER A 22 -8.65 3.32 1.31
N ALA A 23 -9.69 2.50 1.17
CA ALA A 23 -9.89 1.31 1.95
C ALA A 23 -9.94 0.11 0.99
N VAL A 24 -9.59 -1.08 1.48
CA VAL A 24 -9.63 -2.32 0.70
C VAL A 24 -10.18 -3.44 1.55
N SER A 25 -10.97 -4.32 0.92
CA SER A 25 -11.49 -5.53 1.54
C SER A 25 -11.02 -6.76 0.77
N LEU A 26 -10.37 -7.66 1.48
CA LEU A 26 -9.89 -8.94 1.01
C LEU A 26 -10.82 -10.03 1.52
N PHE A 27 -11.21 -10.92 0.61
CA PHE A 27 -12.14 -12.01 0.88
C PHE A 27 -11.46 -13.33 0.56
N CYS A 28 -11.63 -14.28 1.47
CA CYS A 28 -11.07 -15.61 1.36
C CYS A 28 -12.19 -16.63 1.30
N SER A 29 -12.16 -17.50 0.28
CA SER A 29 -13.15 -18.55 0.12
C SER A 29 -12.50 -19.90 -0.10
N PHE A 30 -12.98 -20.88 0.66
CA PHE A 30 -12.58 -22.28 0.55
C PHE A 30 -13.80 -23.19 0.58
N SER A 31 -13.74 -24.28 -0.19
CA SER A 31 -14.71 -25.36 -0.10
C SER A 31 -14.42 -26.26 1.12
N GLY A 32 -15.43 -26.58 1.92
CA GLY A 32 -15.27 -27.43 3.09
C GLY A 32 -16.42 -27.33 4.10
N SER A 33 -16.27 -28.02 5.23
CA SER A 33 -17.21 -27.97 6.35
C SER A 33 -16.50 -27.56 7.63
N SER A 34 -17.21 -26.81 8.47
CA SER A 34 -16.74 -26.32 9.78
C SER A 34 -15.37 -25.64 9.69
N LEU A 35 -15.24 -24.71 8.75
CA LEU A 35 -14.01 -23.96 8.51
C LEU A 35 -13.89 -22.77 9.47
N PHE A 36 -12.67 -22.54 9.93
CA PHE A 36 -12.23 -21.34 10.61
C PHE A 36 -11.22 -20.61 9.74
N TYR A 37 -11.20 -19.28 9.84
CA TYR A 37 -10.36 -18.44 9.00
C TYR A 37 -9.36 -17.65 9.83
N ARG A 38 -8.19 -17.41 9.25
CA ARG A 38 -7.19 -16.48 9.76
C ARG A 38 -6.44 -15.83 8.61
N TRP A 39 -6.17 -14.54 8.77
CA TRP A 39 -5.29 -13.79 7.87
C TRP A 39 -3.87 -13.72 8.40
N LEU A 40 -2.92 -13.82 7.49
CA LEU A 40 -1.49 -13.67 7.74
C LEU A 40 -0.97 -12.49 6.91
N ASN A 41 -0.03 -11.73 7.48
CA ASN A 41 0.86 -10.84 6.76
C ASN A 41 2.28 -11.45 6.83
N GLY A 42 2.72 -12.06 5.74
CA GLY A 42 3.85 -12.99 5.73
C GLY A 42 3.59 -14.15 6.69
N ASN A 43 4.37 -14.23 7.78
CA ASN A 43 4.25 -15.27 8.80
C ASN A 43 3.50 -14.82 10.06
N SER A 44 3.04 -13.56 10.11
CA SER A 44 2.42 -12.98 11.30
C SER A 44 0.90 -12.96 11.17
N GLU A 45 0.20 -13.40 12.21
CA GLU A 45 -1.26 -13.33 12.27
C GLU A 45 -1.75 -11.88 12.31
N VAL A 46 -2.68 -11.54 11.43
CA VAL A 46 -3.35 -10.24 11.43
C VAL A 46 -4.46 -10.28 12.46
N THR A 47 -4.45 -9.29 13.36
CA THR A 47 -5.48 -9.12 14.39
C THR A 47 -6.20 -7.80 14.20
N ALA A 48 -7.44 -7.71 14.68
CA ALA A 48 -8.20 -6.47 14.62
C ALA A 48 -7.51 -5.36 15.42
N SER A 49 -7.34 -4.21 14.79
CA SER A 49 -6.66 -3.04 15.37
C SER A 49 -7.24 -1.76 14.79
N ASN A 50 -6.71 -0.60 15.19
CA ASN A 50 -7.06 0.64 14.51
C ASN A 50 -6.71 0.51 13.02
N GLY A 51 -7.67 0.75 12.13
CA GLY A 51 -7.48 0.59 10.69
C GLY A 51 -7.66 -0.83 10.13
N ILE A 52 -7.74 -1.87 10.98
CA ILE A 52 -7.82 -3.28 10.56
C ILE A 52 -9.08 -3.92 11.14
N GLN A 53 -9.96 -4.41 10.27
CA GLN A 53 -11.22 -5.04 10.64
C GLN A 53 -11.29 -6.46 10.09
N LEU A 54 -11.70 -7.41 10.94
CA LEU A 54 -11.99 -8.78 10.55
C LEU A 54 -13.51 -9.00 10.69
N SER A 55 -14.15 -9.48 9.64
CA SER A 55 -15.59 -9.77 9.62
C SER A 55 -15.87 -11.17 9.07
N ASP A 56 -17.13 -11.60 9.13
CA ASP A 56 -17.62 -12.85 8.55
C ASP A 56 -16.87 -14.09 9.06
N GLY A 57 -16.60 -14.11 10.37
CA GLY A 57 -15.82 -15.18 11.01
C GLY A 57 -14.35 -15.18 10.58
N ASN A 58 -13.79 -13.98 10.35
CA ASN A 58 -12.44 -13.71 9.86
C ASN A 58 -12.20 -14.10 8.40
N SER A 59 -13.22 -14.47 7.64
CA SER A 59 -13.07 -14.74 6.20
C SER A 59 -12.86 -13.46 5.38
N THR A 60 -13.19 -12.30 5.95
CA THR A 60 -13.01 -10.98 5.34
C THR A 60 -12.04 -10.14 6.17
N LEU A 61 -11.01 -9.58 5.52
CA LEU A 61 -10.07 -8.60 6.08
C LEU A 61 -10.29 -7.25 5.41
N THR A 62 -10.62 -6.22 6.18
CA THR A 62 -10.75 -4.85 5.69
C THR A 62 -9.68 -3.94 6.30
N ILE A 63 -8.97 -3.22 5.45
CA ILE A 63 -7.95 -2.24 5.82
C ILE A 63 -8.48 -0.87 5.42
N VAL A 64 -8.77 -0.01 6.41
CA VAL A 64 -9.21 1.37 6.17
C VAL A 64 -8.05 2.33 6.30
N ASN A 65 -8.06 3.41 5.51
CA ASN A 65 -6.98 4.38 5.43
C ASN A 65 -5.63 3.69 5.19
N VAL A 66 -5.56 2.91 4.11
CA VAL A 66 -4.37 2.13 3.75
C VAL A 66 -3.10 3.00 3.77
N THR A 67 -1.99 2.39 4.16
CA THR A 67 -0.68 3.04 4.19
C THR A 67 0.31 2.22 3.38
N ARG A 68 1.44 2.82 3.00
CA ARG A 68 2.53 2.11 2.32
C ARG A 68 3.05 0.88 3.08
N TYR A 69 2.78 0.78 4.39
CA TYR A 69 3.17 -0.34 5.23
C TYR A 69 2.14 -1.48 5.25
N ASN A 70 1.06 -1.34 4.48
CA ASN A 70 0.05 -2.37 4.28
C ASN A 70 0.23 -3.07 2.93
N ASP A 71 1.43 -3.10 2.35
CA ASP A 71 1.70 -3.74 1.05
C ASP A 71 1.68 -5.27 1.10
N GLY A 72 1.59 -5.86 2.29
CA GLY A 72 1.51 -7.31 2.50
C GLY A 72 2.89 -7.96 2.63
N PRO A 73 3.05 -9.26 2.29
CA PRO A 73 2.11 -10.11 1.56
C PRO A 73 1.00 -10.69 2.43
N PHE A 74 -0.26 -10.52 2.04
CA PHE A 74 -1.40 -11.11 2.75
C PHE A 74 -1.75 -12.50 2.22
N SER A 75 -1.95 -13.46 3.12
CA SER A 75 -2.52 -14.77 2.81
C SER A 75 -3.62 -15.12 3.81
N CYS A 76 -4.52 -16.01 3.41
CA CYS A 76 -5.58 -16.52 4.27
C CYS A 76 -5.43 -18.02 4.45
N ASP A 77 -5.53 -18.46 5.70
CA ASP A 77 -5.71 -19.86 6.07
C ASP A 77 -7.19 -20.14 6.32
N ALA A 78 -7.70 -21.19 5.68
CA ALA A 78 -8.94 -21.85 6.04
C ALA A 78 -8.64 -23.24 6.60
N PHE A 79 -9.06 -23.51 7.83
CA PHE A 79 -8.71 -24.74 8.52
C PHE A 79 -9.88 -25.36 9.28
N ASN A 80 -9.80 -26.68 9.45
CA ASN A 80 -10.65 -27.45 10.33
C ASN A 80 -9.80 -28.49 11.08
N ALA A 81 -10.42 -29.38 11.86
CA ALA A 81 -9.70 -30.39 12.64
C ALA A 81 -8.87 -31.38 11.81
N VAL A 82 -9.05 -31.42 10.48
CA VAL A 82 -8.43 -32.41 9.59
C VAL A 82 -7.37 -31.79 8.69
N SER A 83 -7.58 -30.57 8.20
CA SER A 83 -6.72 -29.97 7.18
C SER A 83 -6.69 -28.45 7.25
N THR A 84 -5.62 -27.86 6.74
CA THR A 84 -5.47 -26.41 6.51
C THR A 84 -5.20 -26.17 5.04
N GLY A 85 -5.91 -25.20 4.46
CA GLY A 85 -5.64 -24.68 3.13
C GLY A 85 -5.23 -23.22 3.22
N THR A 86 -4.11 -22.88 2.58
CA THR A 86 -3.58 -21.50 2.53
C THR A 86 -3.67 -20.96 1.12
N THR A 87 -4.14 -19.72 0.94
CA THR A 87 -4.15 -19.01 -0.35
C THR A 87 -2.75 -18.60 -0.77
N GLU A 88 -2.56 -18.34 -2.06
CA GLU A 88 -1.34 -17.66 -2.51
C GLU A 88 -1.23 -16.27 -1.87
N PRO A 89 -0.01 -15.78 -1.57
CA PRO A 89 0.18 -14.47 -0.99
C PRO A 89 -0.13 -13.34 -1.99
N LEU A 90 -0.73 -12.27 -1.50
CA LEU A 90 -1.16 -11.11 -2.26
C LEU A 90 -0.47 -9.83 -1.76
N HIS A 91 0.07 -9.05 -2.70
CA HIS A 91 0.58 -7.71 -2.42
C HIS A 91 -0.41 -6.63 -2.84
N LEU A 92 -0.58 -5.62 -1.98
CA LEU A 92 -1.39 -4.45 -2.29
C LEU A 92 -0.53 -3.40 -3.01
N ASN A 93 -1.03 -2.86 -4.11
CA ASN A 93 -0.36 -1.79 -4.84
C ASN A 93 -0.86 -0.42 -4.36
N ILE A 94 -0.12 0.16 -3.41
CA ILE A 94 -0.51 1.41 -2.74
C ILE A 94 0.35 2.56 -3.28
N SER A 95 -0.31 3.58 -3.82
CA SER A 95 0.30 4.84 -4.20
C SER A 95 0.48 5.76 -3.01
N TYR A 96 1.68 6.31 -2.89
CA TYR A 96 2.05 7.28 -1.86
C TYR A 96 2.99 8.33 -2.43
N GLY A 97 3.07 9.47 -1.74
CA GLY A 97 3.99 10.56 -2.10
C GLY A 97 5.43 10.27 -1.64
N PRO A 98 6.42 10.97 -2.22
CA PRO A 98 7.82 10.88 -1.82
C PRO A 98 8.05 11.30 -0.37
N ASP A 99 9.05 10.71 0.29
CA ASP A 99 9.47 11.15 1.63
C ASP A 99 10.61 12.18 1.55
N GLY A 100 10.73 12.98 2.62
CA GLY A 100 11.93 13.77 2.89
C GLY A 100 12.27 14.81 1.83
N VAL A 101 11.26 15.38 1.16
CA VAL A 101 11.47 16.39 0.12
C VAL A 101 12.06 17.66 0.75
N SER A 102 13.32 17.94 0.43
CA SER A 102 14.02 19.13 0.88
C SER A 102 14.53 19.95 -0.29
N PHE A 103 14.57 21.26 -0.07
CA PHE A 103 14.96 22.23 -1.08
C PHE A 103 16.09 23.10 -0.54
N THR A 104 17.23 23.09 -1.23
CA THR A 104 18.40 23.90 -0.86
C THR A 104 18.71 24.92 -1.96
N VAL A 105 18.96 26.17 -1.56
CA VAL A 105 19.34 27.27 -2.46
C VAL A 105 20.79 27.66 -2.21
N PHE A 106 21.62 27.53 -3.24
CA PHE A 106 22.99 28.01 -3.20
C PHE A 106 23.08 29.33 -3.96
N ASN A 107 23.41 30.40 -3.24
CA ASN A 107 23.63 31.72 -3.81
C ASN A 107 25.13 31.99 -3.89
N ASN A 108 25.71 31.95 -5.08
CA ASN A 108 27.11 32.33 -5.26
C ASN A 108 27.20 33.83 -5.58
N ARG A 109 27.43 34.67 -4.55
CA ARG A 109 27.54 36.13 -4.69
C ARG A 109 28.99 36.53 -4.93
N THR A 110 29.45 36.36 -6.17
CA THR A 110 30.79 36.78 -6.58
C THR A 110 30.79 37.90 -7.63
N MET A 111 29.68 38.20 -8.32
CA MET A 111 29.58 39.29 -9.32
C MET A 111 28.19 39.96 -9.39
N ARG A 112 28.07 41.08 -10.14
CA ARG A 112 26.79 41.80 -10.45
C ARG A 112 25.70 40.90 -11.05
N TYR A 113 26.09 39.75 -11.59
CA TYR A 113 25.22 38.65 -11.98
C TYR A 113 25.57 37.44 -11.10
N SER A 114 24.60 36.94 -10.32
CA SER A 114 24.78 35.79 -9.42
C SER A 114 24.02 34.57 -9.95
N ASN A 115 24.70 33.44 -10.07
CA ASN A 115 24.06 32.16 -10.40
C ASN A 115 23.41 31.58 -9.14
N VAL A 116 22.15 31.16 -9.27
CA VAL A 116 21.39 30.49 -8.21
C VAL A 116 21.27 29.02 -8.57
N THR A 117 21.94 28.16 -7.82
CA THR A 117 21.80 26.71 -7.96
C THR A 117 20.72 26.22 -7.01
N ARG A 118 19.78 25.42 -7.51
CA ARG A 118 18.71 24.80 -6.74
C ARG A 118 18.90 23.29 -6.73
N GLN A 119 18.94 22.70 -5.54
CA GLN A 119 19.05 21.26 -5.37
C GLN A 119 17.80 20.74 -4.66
N ILE A 120 17.22 19.67 -5.22
CA ILE A 120 16.08 18.95 -4.64
C ILE A 120 16.58 17.56 -4.27
N THR A 121 16.31 17.16 -3.03
CA THR A 121 16.63 15.82 -2.52
C THR A 121 15.35 15.13 -2.10
N ILE A 122 15.20 13.86 -2.50
CA ILE A 122 14.06 12.98 -2.23
C ILE A 122 14.64 11.74 -1.54
N SER A 123 14.11 11.36 -0.38
CA SER A 123 14.63 10.20 0.36
C SER A 123 14.03 8.87 -0.11
N SER A 124 12.79 8.88 -0.61
CA SER A 124 12.10 7.70 -1.16
C SER A 124 11.02 8.15 -2.16
N GLY A 125 10.67 7.28 -3.10
CA GLY A 125 9.65 7.55 -4.13
C GLY A 125 10.19 8.28 -5.37
N SER A 126 9.44 8.17 -6.48
CA SER A 126 9.77 8.80 -7.76
C SER A 126 8.90 10.03 -7.98
N VAL A 127 9.51 11.15 -8.39
CA VAL A 127 8.79 12.41 -8.64
C VAL A 127 9.29 13.05 -9.93
N SER A 128 8.36 13.60 -10.70
CA SER A 128 8.67 14.47 -11.82
C SER A 128 8.91 15.90 -11.32
N VAL A 129 10.15 16.37 -11.39
CA VAL A 129 10.49 17.76 -11.05
C VAL A 129 10.30 18.64 -12.28
N GLN A 130 9.57 19.75 -12.13
CA GLN A 130 9.44 20.78 -13.17
C GLN A 130 9.88 22.13 -12.61
N LEU A 131 10.76 22.83 -13.34
CA LEU A 131 11.18 24.17 -12.99
C LEU A 131 10.18 25.18 -13.55
N ALA A 132 9.80 26.20 -12.78
CA ALA A 132 9.01 27.32 -13.25
C ALA A 132 9.58 28.64 -12.73
N ILE A 133 9.64 29.66 -13.60
CA ILE A 133 10.03 31.03 -13.25
C ILE A 133 8.80 31.92 -13.47
N ASN A 134 8.38 32.65 -12.43
CA ASN A 134 7.19 33.52 -12.47
C ASN A 134 5.93 32.79 -12.98
N GLY A 135 5.74 31.53 -12.56
CA GLY A 135 4.61 30.69 -12.98
C GLY A 135 4.71 30.12 -14.39
N LYS A 136 5.73 30.48 -15.18
CA LYS A 136 5.98 29.88 -16.50
C LYS A 136 6.91 28.68 -16.35
N LYS A 137 6.44 27.51 -16.78
CA LYS A 137 7.23 26.28 -16.83
C LYS A 137 8.43 26.49 -17.75
N CYS A 138 9.63 26.24 -17.23
CA CYS A 138 10.86 26.22 -18.02
C CYS A 138 10.86 24.91 -18.82
N ILE A 139 10.71 25.06 -20.13
CA ILE A 139 10.91 23.99 -21.10
C ILE A 139 12.39 24.07 -21.49
N GLN A 140 13.11 22.96 -21.41
CA GLN A 140 14.49 22.88 -21.87
C GLN A 140 14.52 22.79 -23.39
#